data_AF-A0A960CG08-F1
#
_entry.id   AF-A0A960CG08-F1
#
_cell.length_a   1.000
_cell.length_b   1.000
_cell.length_c   1.000
_cell.angle_alpha   90.00
_cell.angle_beta   90.00
_cell.angle_gamma   90.00
#
_symmetry.space_group_name_H-M   'P 1'
#
loop_
_entity.id
_entity.type
_entity.pdbx_description
1 polymer ?
#
loop_
_entity_poly.entity_id
_entity_poly.type
_entity_poly.pdbx_seq_one_letter_code
_entity_poly.pdbx_strand_id
1 'polypeptide(L)'
;MFAIVSLMSLISQVSGTPYISGGDSPAGTDCSGLASWVANVASGRPAFGSRFNTGNIEPALLARGFQYGSAPNSVVIGWNSGHAAVTLPDGTPVSSGESGRGVQVGGGGAYQPQFSHHMFLPVEVLEMQTDEAQPQEMQIDELAAPADLQGDPGAEPDAQPVGNAPLVDTLVVDNPVADIPGAGAPVVETVDQEVPAPMDGPEQQAPNPEPAPGTDPVVVIDEAVELPA
;
A
#
# COMPACT_ATOMS: atom_id res chain seq x y z
N MET A 1 6.31 18.99 7.32
CA MET A 1 6.58 17.73 8.09
C MET A 1 5.33 16.84 8.32
N PHE A 2 4.09 17.32 8.14
CA PHE A 2 2.89 16.50 8.45
C PHE A 2 2.69 15.27 7.56
N ALA A 3 2.96 15.36 6.25
CA ALA A 3 2.60 14.28 5.33
C ALA A 3 3.46 13.01 5.45
N ILE A 4 4.75 13.12 5.77
CA ILE A 4 5.61 11.96 6.10
C ILE A 4 5.14 11.30 7.40
N VAL A 5 4.82 12.10 8.43
CA VAL A 5 4.34 11.58 9.72
C VAL A 5 2.99 10.88 9.55
N SER A 6 2.06 11.45 8.78
CA SER A 6 0.79 10.83 8.44
C SER A 6 0.96 9.53 7.65
N LEU A 7 1.90 9.49 6.69
CA LEU A 7 2.19 8.28 5.92
C LEU A 7 2.73 7.16 6.82
N MET A 8 3.74 7.46 7.63
CA MET A 8 4.33 6.47 8.54
C MET A 8 3.33 6.01 9.61
N SER A 9 2.47 6.91 10.09
CA SER A 9 1.39 6.58 11.02
C SER A 9 0.34 5.68 10.37
N LEU A 10 -0.06 5.96 9.14
CA LEU A 10 -0.95 5.10 8.36
C LEU A 10 -0.36 3.70 8.24
N ILE A 11 0.88 3.57 7.76
CA ILE A 11 1.53 2.27 7.56
C ILE A 11 1.61 1.48 8.86
N SER A 12 1.98 2.15 9.96
CA SER A 12 2.01 1.52 11.28
C SER A 12 0.63 1.04 11.72
N GLN A 13 -0.42 1.79 11.41
CA GLN A 13 -1.80 1.43 11.74
C GLN A 13 -2.35 0.28 10.89
N VAL A 14 -2.04 0.24 9.60
CA VAL A 14 -2.60 -0.76 8.67
C VAL A 14 -1.77 -2.03 8.57
N SER A 15 -0.59 -2.08 9.18
CA SER A 15 0.24 -3.29 9.24
C SER A 15 -0.56 -4.47 9.82
N GLY A 16 -0.58 -5.61 9.12
CA GLY A 16 -1.36 -6.79 9.50
C GLY A 16 -2.82 -6.80 9.03
N THR A 17 -3.29 -5.73 8.36
CA THR A 17 -4.63 -5.70 7.73
C THR A 17 -4.78 -6.88 6.75
N PRO A 18 -5.85 -7.70 6.81
CA PRO A 18 -6.01 -8.86 5.93
C PRO A 18 -6.03 -8.52 4.43
N TYR A 19 -5.64 -9.48 3.60
CA TYR A 19 -5.80 -9.35 2.14
C TYR A 19 -7.26 -9.63 1.76
N ILE A 20 -7.91 -8.67 1.12
CA ILE A 20 -9.24 -8.83 0.54
C ILE A 20 -9.19 -8.26 -0.87
N SER A 21 -9.48 -9.09 -1.87
CA SER A 21 -9.55 -8.63 -3.27
C SER A 21 -10.60 -7.53 -3.42
N GLY A 22 -10.21 -6.38 -3.98
CA GLY A 22 -11.05 -5.19 -4.09
C GLY A 22 -11.25 -4.42 -2.78
N GLY A 23 -10.62 -4.85 -1.69
CA GLY A 23 -10.73 -4.22 -0.37
C GLY A 23 -10.13 -2.81 -0.35
N ASP A 24 -10.78 -1.91 0.37
CA ASP A 24 -10.40 -0.50 0.54
C ASP A 24 -10.80 0.00 1.94
N SER A 25 -10.57 -0.82 2.96
CA SER A 25 -10.88 -0.45 4.35
C SER A 25 -9.85 -1.02 5.34
N PRO A 26 -9.84 -0.53 6.60
CA PRO A 26 -9.05 -1.16 7.67
C PRO A 26 -9.39 -2.63 7.94
N ALA A 27 -10.55 -3.12 7.50
CA ALA A 27 -10.91 -4.53 7.64
C ALA A 27 -10.23 -5.44 6.59
N GLY A 28 -9.70 -4.85 5.51
CA GLY A 28 -8.97 -5.59 4.48
C GLY A 28 -8.70 -4.77 3.22
N THR A 29 -7.57 -5.05 2.57
CA THR A 29 -7.15 -4.40 1.32
C THR A 29 -6.40 -5.34 0.39
N ASP A 30 -6.53 -5.10 -0.91
CA ASP A 30 -5.66 -5.73 -1.90
C ASP A 30 -4.36 -4.93 -2.12
N CYS A 31 -3.51 -5.42 -3.02
CA CYS A 31 -2.22 -4.82 -3.39
C CYS A 31 -2.37 -3.37 -3.88
N SER A 32 -3.36 -3.14 -4.73
CA SER A 32 -3.64 -1.83 -5.32
C SER A 32 -4.39 -0.87 -4.39
N GLY A 33 -5.18 -1.39 -3.46
CA GLY A 33 -5.84 -0.63 -2.39
C GLY A 33 -4.80 -0.05 -1.43
N LEU A 34 -3.81 -0.84 -1.01
CA LEU A 34 -2.71 -0.35 -0.19
C LEU A 34 -1.92 0.74 -0.93
N ALA A 35 -1.59 0.50 -2.20
CA ALA A 35 -0.92 1.51 -3.03
C ALA A 35 -1.76 2.79 -3.15
N SER A 36 -3.09 2.67 -3.20
CA SER A 36 -4.01 3.81 -3.22
C SER A 36 -3.93 4.62 -1.94
N TRP A 37 -3.95 3.97 -0.77
CA TRP A 37 -3.87 4.67 0.52
C TRP A 37 -2.56 5.44 0.65
N VAL A 38 -1.44 4.80 0.29
CA VAL A 38 -0.13 5.44 0.33
C VAL A 38 -0.09 6.61 -0.64
N ALA A 39 -0.53 6.44 -1.89
CA ALA A 39 -0.55 7.52 -2.88
C ALA A 39 -1.47 8.68 -2.46
N ASN A 40 -2.60 8.38 -1.82
CA ASN A 40 -3.52 9.39 -1.30
C ASN A 40 -2.85 10.21 -0.20
N VAL A 41 -2.35 9.56 0.86
CA VAL A 41 -1.69 10.27 1.97
C VAL A 41 -0.45 11.02 1.50
N ALA A 42 0.32 10.42 0.58
CA ALA A 42 1.50 11.06 0.00
C ALA A 42 1.16 12.29 -0.86
N SER A 43 -0.07 12.41 -1.37
CA SER A 43 -0.52 13.58 -2.13
C SER A 43 -1.42 14.52 -1.32
N GLY A 44 -1.41 14.40 0.01
CA GLY A 44 -2.21 15.23 0.92
C GLY A 44 -3.71 14.91 0.93
N ARG A 45 -4.12 13.75 0.41
CA ARG A 45 -5.52 13.30 0.35
C ARG A 45 -5.84 12.35 1.52
N PRO A 46 -7.13 12.20 1.89
CA PRO A 46 -7.55 11.16 2.83
C PRO A 46 -7.13 9.77 2.34
N ALA A 47 -6.66 8.91 3.25
CA ALA A 47 -6.19 7.56 2.90
C ALA A 47 -7.27 6.76 2.14
N PHE A 48 -8.50 6.81 2.63
CA PHE A 48 -9.66 6.08 2.11
C PHE A 48 -10.56 6.94 1.22
N GLY A 49 -11.37 6.31 0.38
CA GLY A 49 -12.43 6.97 -0.39
C GLY A 49 -12.03 7.39 -1.81
N SER A 50 -10.74 7.30 -2.16
CA SER A 50 -10.26 7.48 -3.54
C SER A 50 -9.31 6.36 -3.97
N ARG A 51 -9.84 5.13 -4.06
CA ARG A 51 -9.08 3.97 -4.55
C ARG A 51 -8.84 3.97 -6.05
N PHE A 52 -7.77 3.30 -6.46
CA PHE A 52 -7.50 2.84 -7.82
C PHE A 52 -7.19 1.34 -7.79
N ASN A 53 -7.04 0.75 -8.97
CA ASN A 53 -6.62 -0.63 -9.18
C ASN A 53 -5.48 -0.69 -10.20
N THR A 54 -4.88 -1.87 -10.41
CA THR A 54 -3.76 -2.04 -11.37
C THR A 54 -4.13 -1.64 -12.80
N GLY A 55 -5.41 -1.68 -13.19
CA GLY A 55 -5.88 -1.27 -14.52
C GLY A 55 -5.94 0.24 -14.74
N ASN A 56 -5.95 1.06 -13.68
CA ASN A 56 -6.01 2.52 -13.79
C ASN A 56 -5.01 3.26 -12.88
N ILE A 57 -4.03 2.55 -12.33
CA ILE A 57 -3.03 3.09 -11.41
C ILE A 57 -2.21 4.22 -12.05
N GLU A 58 -1.80 4.09 -13.31
CA GLU A 58 -0.99 5.11 -13.99
C GLU A 58 -1.67 6.49 -14.05
N PRO A 59 -2.88 6.65 -14.63
CA PRO A 59 -3.56 7.93 -14.64
C PRO A 59 -3.92 8.40 -13.22
N ALA A 60 -4.16 7.48 -12.27
CA ALA A 60 -4.44 7.82 -10.89
C ALA A 60 -3.22 8.42 -10.17
N LEU A 61 -2.03 7.89 -10.41
CA LEU A 61 -0.77 8.40 -9.84
C LEU A 61 -0.39 9.75 -10.46
N LEU A 62 -0.54 9.90 -11.78
CA LEU A 62 -0.35 11.19 -12.45
C LEU A 62 -1.24 12.29 -11.86
N ALA A 63 -2.52 12.00 -11.61
CA ALA A 63 -3.46 12.94 -10.98
C ALA A 63 -3.10 13.31 -9.52
N ARG A 64 -2.17 12.58 -8.91
CA ARG A 64 -1.63 12.80 -7.57
C ARG A 64 -0.23 13.43 -7.58
N GLY A 65 0.27 13.79 -8.76
CA GLY A 65 1.57 14.45 -8.92
C GLY A 65 2.76 13.49 -8.97
N PHE A 66 2.53 12.19 -9.08
CA PHE A 66 3.61 11.23 -9.28
C PHE A 66 4.23 11.38 -10.67
N GLN A 67 5.52 11.08 -10.76
CA GLN A 67 6.32 11.14 -11.97
C GLN A 67 6.78 9.73 -12.37
N TYR A 68 7.00 9.49 -13.66
CA TYR A 68 7.49 8.20 -14.14
C TYR A 68 8.91 7.89 -13.65
N GLY A 69 9.15 6.62 -13.33
CA GLY A 69 10.44 6.10 -12.89
C GLY A 69 10.52 5.95 -11.37
N SER A 70 11.72 6.11 -10.84
CA SER A 70 12.02 6.05 -9.42
C SER A 70 13.04 7.10 -9.04
N ALA A 71 13.02 7.51 -7.77
CA ALA A 71 14.01 8.41 -7.21
C ALA A 71 14.29 8.03 -5.74
N PRO A 72 15.50 8.34 -5.22
CA PRO A 72 15.78 8.22 -3.80
C PRO A 72 14.89 9.18 -3.00
N ASN A 73 14.74 8.93 -1.69
CA ASN A 73 13.98 9.78 -0.77
C ASN A 73 12.57 10.12 -1.28
N SER A 74 11.90 9.15 -1.91
CA SER A 74 10.61 9.33 -2.56
C SER A 74 9.68 8.17 -2.22
N VAL A 75 8.37 8.41 -2.23
CA VAL A 75 7.41 7.31 -2.28
C VAL A 75 7.48 6.73 -3.70
N VAL A 76 7.80 5.45 -3.83
CA VAL A 76 7.86 4.76 -5.13
C VAL A 76 6.80 3.67 -5.15
N ILE A 77 6.07 3.58 -6.27
CA ILE A 77 5.05 2.56 -6.50
C ILE A 77 5.44 1.81 -7.77
N GLY A 78 5.63 0.51 -7.63
CA GLY A 78 5.89 -0.42 -8.72
C GLY A 78 4.66 -1.27 -8.98
N TRP A 79 4.29 -1.49 -10.24
CA TRP A 79 3.15 -2.33 -10.59
C TRP A 79 3.30 -3.05 -11.94
N ASN A 80 2.47 -4.07 -12.12
CA ASN A 80 2.20 -4.76 -13.37
C ASN A 80 0.68 -4.99 -13.51
N SER A 81 0.24 -5.87 -14.42
CA SER A 81 -1.20 -6.09 -14.64
C SER A 81 -1.94 -6.68 -13.43
N GLY A 82 -1.27 -7.41 -12.55
CA GLY A 82 -1.89 -8.15 -11.45
C GLY A 82 -1.45 -7.76 -10.05
N HIS A 83 -0.38 -6.97 -9.90
CA HIS A 83 0.19 -6.68 -8.60
C HIS A 83 0.76 -5.26 -8.51
N ALA A 84 0.79 -4.74 -7.28
CA ALA A 84 1.39 -3.46 -6.94
C ALA A 84 2.06 -3.52 -5.57
N ALA A 85 3.18 -2.83 -5.41
CA ALA A 85 3.86 -2.68 -4.14
C ALA A 85 4.48 -1.28 -4.00
N VAL A 86 4.77 -0.90 -2.77
CA VAL A 86 5.23 0.43 -2.39
C VAL A 86 6.61 0.35 -1.75
N THR A 87 7.44 1.36 -1.99
CA THR A 87 8.62 1.65 -1.18
C THR A 87 8.51 3.07 -0.66
N LEU A 88 8.63 3.22 0.65
CA LEU A 88 8.55 4.50 1.34
C LEU A 88 9.84 5.32 1.16
N PRO A 89 9.83 6.63 1.50
CA PRO A 89 10.99 7.49 1.29
C PRO A 89 12.25 7.09 2.06
N ASP A 90 12.10 6.42 3.20
CA ASP A 90 13.19 5.85 3.99
C ASP A 90 13.74 4.52 3.42
N GLY A 91 13.19 4.06 2.29
CA GLY A 91 13.53 2.80 1.65
C GLY A 91 12.72 1.60 2.18
N THR A 92 11.84 1.79 3.16
CA THR A 92 11.05 0.71 3.75
C THR A 92 10.05 0.16 2.72
N PRO A 93 10.10 -1.14 2.36
CA PRO A 93 9.12 -1.75 1.47
C PRO A 93 7.81 -2.01 2.22
N VAL A 94 6.69 -1.79 1.56
CA VAL A 94 5.35 -2.08 2.07
C VAL A 94 4.50 -2.68 0.95
N SER A 95 3.84 -3.79 1.22
CA SER A 95 3.01 -4.49 0.24
C SER A 95 1.81 -5.15 0.89
N SER A 96 0.79 -5.41 0.08
CA SER A 96 -0.33 -6.28 0.43
C SER A 96 -0.49 -7.32 -0.66
N GLY A 97 -0.77 -8.57 -0.29
CA GLY A 97 -0.95 -9.67 -1.23
C GLY A 97 0.34 -10.45 -1.54
N GLU A 98 1.48 -10.07 -0.96
CA GLU A 98 2.72 -10.84 -1.12
C GLU A 98 2.55 -12.25 -0.53
N SER A 99 2.66 -13.27 -1.39
CA SER A 99 2.36 -14.67 -1.05
C SER A 99 0.94 -14.88 -0.50
N GLY A 100 -0.04 -14.04 -0.90
CA GLY A 100 -1.43 -14.12 -0.44
C GLY A 100 -1.67 -13.60 0.98
N ARG A 101 -0.71 -12.90 1.58
CA ARG A 101 -0.83 -12.31 2.91
C ARG A 101 -1.36 -10.88 2.84
N GLY A 102 -1.82 -10.34 3.97
CA GLY A 102 -2.37 -8.99 4.09
C GLY A 102 -1.33 -7.87 3.90
N VAL A 103 -1.49 -6.73 4.57
CA VAL A 103 -0.48 -5.66 4.57
C VAL A 103 0.73 -6.09 5.40
N GLN A 104 1.93 -5.96 4.83
CA GLN A 104 3.21 -6.14 5.51
C GLN A 104 4.13 -4.94 5.33
N VAL A 105 4.87 -4.63 6.38
CA VAL A 105 6.07 -3.80 6.34
C VAL A 105 7.28 -4.73 6.26
N GLY A 106 8.19 -4.50 5.31
CA GLY A 106 9.27 -5.43 5.00
C GLY A 106 8.93 -6.40 3.87
N GLY A 107 9.95 -7.08 3.33
CA GLY A 107 9.79 -8.01 2.21
C GLY A 107 9.86 -7.32 0.83
N GLY A 108 8.93 -7.67 -0.06
CA GLY A 108 8.86 -7.13 -1.42
C GLY A 108 8.28 -5.71 -1.46
N GLY A 109 9.02 -4.77 -2.08
CA GLY A 109 8.60 -3.38 -2.29
C GLY A 109 8.48 -3.03 -3.77
N ALA A 110 8.48 -1.74 -4.10
CA ALA A 110 8.30 -1.26 -5.46
C ALA A 110 9.41 -1.72 -6.43
N TYR A 111 10.60 -2.08 -5.96
CA TYR A 111 11.75 -2.45 -6.80
C TYR A 111 11.84 -3.93 -7.17
N GLN A 112 10.78 -4.71 -6.95
CA GLN A 112 10.79 -6.11 -7.33
C GLN A 112 10.89 -6.27 -8.85
N PRO A 113 11.67 -7.25 -9.36
CA PRO A 113 11.86 -7.45 -10.81
C PRO A 113 10.59 -7.75 -11.60
N GLN A 114 9.51 -8.14 -10.93
CA GLN A 114 8.21 -8.44 -11.55
C GLN A 114 7.45 -7.19 -12.03
N PHE A 115 7.82 -5.99 -11.56
CA PHE A 115 7.11 -4.76 -11.91
C PHE A 115 7.69 -4.17 -13.18
N SER A 116 6.81 -3.94 -14.15
CA SER A 116 7.16 -3.34 -15.44
C SER A 116 7.01 -1.82 -15.45
N HIS A 117 6.30 -1.26 -14.47
CA HIS A 117 6.02 0.17 -14.38
C HIS A 117 6.36 0.68 -12.98
N HIS A 118 6.88 1.90 -12.93
CA HIS A 118 7.24 2.57 -11.69
C HIS A 118 6.90 4.05 -11.80
N MET A 119 6.39 4.60 -10.70
CA MET A 119 6.25 6.04 -10.53
C MET A 119 6.63 6.43 -9.11
N PHE A 120 7.08 7.68 -8.95
CA PHE A 120 7.53 8.20 -7.68
C PHE A 120 6.96 9.58 -7.36
N LEU A 121 6.90 9.89 -6.07
CA LEU A 121 6.59 11.23 -5.55
C LEU A 121 7.72 11.65 -4.58
N PRO A 122 8.49 12.72 -4.91
CA PRO A 122 9.56 13.22 -4.05
C PRO A 122 9.07 13.70 -2.69
N VAL A 123 9.88 13.51 -1.65
CA VAL A 123 9.61 14.06 -0.32
C VAL A 123 9.51 15.58 -0.33
N GLU A 124 10.26 16.28 -1.18
CA GLU A 124 10.18 17.74 -1.27
C GLU A 124 8.78 18.18 -1.74
N VAL A 125 8.15 17.42 -2.64
CA VAL A 125 6.77 17.66 -3.07
C VAL A 125 5.79 17.30 -1.95
N LEU A 126 6.04 16.20 -1.24
CA LEU A 126 5.27 15.77 -0.07
C LEU A 126 5.28 16.83 1.05
N GLU A 127 6.38 17.56 1.22
CA GLU A 127 6.52 18.64 2.19
C GLU A 127 5.92 19.96 1.68
N MET A 128 6.09 20.32 0.41
CA MET A 128 5.51 21.55 -0.17
C MET A 128 3.98 21.51 -0.25
N GLN A 129 3.38 20.35 -0.53
CA GLN A 129 1.91 20.17 -0.53
C GLN A 129 1.27 20.43 0.86
N THR A 130 2.08 20.50 1.93
CA THR A 130 1.59 20.83 3.27
C THR A 130 1.61 22.31 3.62
N ASP A 131 2.36 23.15 2.90
CA ASP A 131 2.39 24.61 3.14
C ASP A 131 1.26 25.36 2.42
N GLU A 132 0.78 24.86 1.28
CA GLU A 132 -0.36 25.45 0.55
C GLU A 132 -1.74 25.07 1.13
N ALA A 133 -1.80 24.14 2.08
CA ALA A 133 -3.03 23.74 2.79
C ALA A 133 -3.26 24.52 4.08
N GLN A 134 -2.85 25.79 4.15
CA GLN A 134 -3.22 26.66 5.25
C GLN A 134 -4.72 26.98 5.17
N PRO A 135 -5.48 26.85 6.28
CA PRO A 135 -6.88 27.21 6.28
C PRO A 135 -6.98 28.69 5.91
N GLN A 136 -7.75 29.01 4.87
CA GLN A 136 -8.19 30.37 4.64
C GLN A 136 -8.96 30.78 5.90
N GLU A 137 -8.28 31.44 6.83
CA GLU A 137 -8.91 32.08 7.97
C GLU A 137 -10.04 32.92 7.38
N MET A 138 -11.28 32.52 7.66
CA MET A 138 -12.44 33.33 7.36
C MET A 138 -12.24 34.64 8.09
N GLN A 139 -11.75 35.64 7.36
CA GLN A 139 -11.86 37.03 7.75
C GLN A 139 -13.35 37.33 7.77
N ILE A 140 -13.96 37.11 8.93
CA ILE A 140 -15.28 37.66 9.24
C ILE A 140 -15.07 39.15 9.43
N ASP A 141 -15.13 39.89 8.32
CA ASP A 141 -15.22 41.34 8.34
C ASP A 141 -16.43 41.74 9.18
N GLU A 142 -16.11 42.38 10.30
CA GLU A 142 -17.00 42.93 11.30
C GLU A 142 -17.85 44.04 10.68
N LEU A 143 -19.02 43.68 10.14
CA LEU A 143 -19.99 44.68 9.69
C LEU A 143 -20.88 45.10 10.86
N ALA A 144 -20.53 46.27 11.37
CA ALA A 144 -21.17 47.05 12.42
C ALA A 144 -22.72 47.02 12.40
N ALA A 145 -23.30 46.82 13.58
CA ALA A 145 -24.67 47.20 13.89
C ALA A 145 -24.84 48.72 13.87
N PRO A 146 -26.10 49.22 13.78
CA PRO A 146 -26.62 49.78 15.01
C PRO A 146 -28.05 49.36 15.36
N ALA A 147 -28.30 49.39 16.66
CA ALA A 147 -29.57 49.20 17.34
C ALA A 147 -30.54 50.37 17.13
N ASP A 148 -31.84 50.08 17.24
CA ASP A 148 -32.91 50.81 17.96
C ASP A 148 -34.28 50.37 17.41
N LEU A 149 -35.43 50.26 18.09
CA LEU A 149 -35.88 50.09 19.48
C LEU A 149 -37.40 49.74 19.40
N GLN A 150 -37.85 48.79 20.22
CA GLN A 150 -39.17 48.71 20.91
C GLN A 150 -40.49 48.32 20.18
N GLY A 151 -41.10 47.21 20.66
CA GLY A 151 -42.51 47.20 21.09
C GLY A 151 -43.33 45.93 20.77
N ASP A 152 -43.39 44.94 21.67
CA ASP A 152 -44.58 44.59 22.48
C ASP A 152 -44.38 43.24 23.24
N PRO A 153 -44.79 43.10 24.52
CA PRO A 153 -44.57 41.92 25.34
C PRO A 153 -45.84 41.05 25.47
N GLY A 154 -45.71 39.73 25.31
CA GLY A 154 -46.83 38.83 25.61
C GLY A 154 -46.49 37.34 25.55
N ALA A 155 -46.46 36.74 26.74
CA ALA A 155 -46.45 35.30 27.05
C ALA A 155 -45.08 34.57 27.11
N GLU A 156 -44.49 34.58 28.31
CA GLU A 156 -43.70 33.48 28.90
C GLU A 156 -44.65 32.29 29.26
N PRO A 157 -44.19 31.14 29.82
CA PRO A 157 -42.84 30.57 29.93
C PRO A 157 -42.77 29.09 29.49
N ASP A 158 -41.57 28.55 29.27
CA ASP A 158 -41.16 27.33 29.97
C ASP A 158 -39.64 27.22 29.99
N ALA A 159 -39.12 27.16 31.21
CA ALA A 159 -37.71 27.11 31.58
C ALA A 159 -37.16 25.68 31.43
N GLN A 160 -36.03 25.47 30.73
CA GLN A 160 -34.68 25.19 31.26
C GLN A 160 -34.56 23.91 32.14
N PRO A 161 -33.54 23.05 31.95
CA PRO A 161 -32.19 23.47 32.36
C PRO A 161 -31.02 22.98 31.50
N VAL A 162 -29.93 23.72 31.65
CA VAL A 162 -28.54 23.35 31.33
C VAL A 162 -28.23 21.93 31.85
N GLY A 163 -27.68 21.09 30.98
CA GLY A 163 -27.14 19.79 31.33
C GLY A 163 -25.85 19.54 30.56
N ASN A 164 -24.74 19.54 31.29
CA ASN A 164 -23.38 19.27 30.82
C ASN A 164 -23.28 17.97 29.99
N ALA A 165 -22.35 17.98 29.02
CA ALA A 165 -21.98 16.84 28.18
C ALA A 165 -21.73 15.53 28.96
N PRO A 166 -21.88 14.38 28.26
CA PRO A 166 -20.84 13.38 28.31
C PRO A 166 -20.32 13.00 26.92
N LEU A 167 -19.04 12.67 26.91
CA LEU A 167 -18.33 11.94 25.86
C LEU A 167 -18.99 10.57 25.59
N VAL A 168 -18.66 10.05 24.40
CA VAL A 168 -18.82 8.69 23.85
C VAL A 168 -20.21 8.32 23.31
N ASP A 169 -20.27 7.89 22.04
CA ASP A 169 -20.46 6.47 21.75
C ASP A 169 -20.24 6.12 20.27
N THR A 170 -19.56 4.99 20.11
CA THR A 170 -19.35 4.12 18.96
C THR A 170 -20.54 4.10 17.97
N LEU A 171 -20.31 4.55 16.73
CA LEU A 171 -21.22 4.20 15.63
C LEU A 171 -20.93 2.77 15.18
N VAL A 172 -21.66 1.83 15.79
CA VAL A 172 -22.03 0.58 15.17
C VAL A 172 -22.84 0.93 13.92
N VAL A 173 -22.22 0.82 12.74
CA VAL A 173 -22.99 0.80 11.49
C VAL A 173 -23.35 -0.65 11.23
N ASP A 174 -24.56 -0.98 11.67
CA ASP A 174 -25.34 -2.11 11.16
C ASP A 174 -25.34 -2.03 9.63
N ASN A 175 -24.61 -2.94 8.97
CA ASN A 175 -24.73 -3.09 7.53
C ASN A 175 -25.67 -4.28 7.27
N PRO A 176 -26.90 -4.06 6.80
CA PRO A 176 -27.80 -5.16 6.51
C PRO A 176 -27.21 -6.00 5.38
N VAL A 177 -26.93 -7.27 5.68
CA VAL A 177 -26.66 -8.30 4.67
C VAL A 177 -27.90 -8.37 3.78
N ALA A 178 -27.79 -7.82 2.56
CA ALA A 178 -28.75 -8.11 1.51
C ALA A 178 -28.58 -9.59 1.13
N ASP A 179 -29.53 -10.40 1.58
CA ASP A 179 -29.73 -11.79 1.22
C ASP A 179 -29.87 -11.89 -0.32
N ILE A 180 -28.90 -12.50 -0.99
CA ILE A 180 -29.02 -12.87 -2.40
C ILE A 180 -29.48 -14.33 -2.42
N PRO A 181 -30.74 -14.63 -2.78
CA PRO A 181 -31.21 -16.00 -2.89
C PRO A 181 -30.64 -16.61 -4.16
N GLY A 182 -29.83 -17.66 -4.02
CA GLY A 182 -29.45 -18.53 -5.13
C GLY A 182 -28.00 -18.42 -5.58
N ALA A 183 -27.06 -18.82 -4.72
CA ALA A 183 -25.80 -19.38 -5.16
C ALA A 183 -25.73 -20.82 -4.64
N GLY A 184 -26.06 -21.78 -5.50
CA GLY A 184 -25.72 -23.17 -5.24
C GLY A 184 -24.21 -23.24 -4.98
N ALA A 185 -23.83 -24.00 -3.97
CA ALA A 185 -22.43 -24.27 -3.68
C ALA A 185 -21.71 -24.69 -4.98
N PRO A 186 -20.53 -24.12 -5.32
CA PRO A 186 -19.73 -24.71 -6.36
C PRO A 186 -19.29 -26.09 -5.84
N VAL A 187 -19.72 -27.12 -6.57
CA VAL A 187 -19.11 -28.45 -6.49
C VAL A 187 -17.62 -28.23 -6.75
N VAL A 188 -16.79 -28.61 -5.78
CA VAL A 188 -15.35 -28.70 -5.98
C VAL A 188 -15.15 -29.87 -6.95
N GLU A 189 -15.13 -29.57 -8.25
CA GLU A 189 -14.64 -30.50 -9.25
C GLU A 189 -13.12 -30.55 -9.04
N THR A 190 -12.65 -31.65 -8.45
CA THR A 190 -11.23 -31.98 -8.39
C THR A 190 -10.76 -32.24 -9.81
N VAL A 191 -10.33 -31.18 -10.50
CA VAL A 191 -9.44 -31.32 -11.64
C VAL A 191 -8.11 -31.82 -11.08
N ASP A 192 -7.81 -33.10 -11.33
CA ASP A 192 -6.47 -33.67 -11.23
C ASP A 192 -5.54 -32.80 -12.09
N GLN A 193 -4.89 -31.81 -11.47
CA GLN A 193 -3.72 -31.19 -12.04
C GLN A 193 -2.59 -32.19 -11.90
N GLU A 194 -2.33 -32.93 -12.97
CA GLU A 194 -1.06 -33.58 -13.20
C GLU A 194 0.03 -32.52 -13.02
N VAL A 195 0.78 -32.64 -11.92
CA VAL A 195 2.00 -31.87 -11.68
C VAL A 195 2.94 -32.20 -12.84
N PRO A 196 3.32 -31.26 -13.71
CA PRO A 196 4.36 -31.54 -14.69
C PRO A 196 5.62 -31.90 -13.92
N ALA A 197 6.23 -33.04 -14.27
CA ALA A 197 7.50 -33.47 -13.72
C ALA A 197 8.51 -32.30 -13.81
N PRO A 198 9.35 -32.09 -12.77
CA PRO A 198 10.37 -31.05 -12.83
C PRO A 198 11.24 -31.32 -14.07
N MET A 199 11.30 -30.33 -14.97
CA MET A 199 12.33 -30.33 -16.00
C MET A 199 13.68 -30.24 -15.29
N ASP A 200 14.55 -31.22 -15.52
CA ASP A 200 15.94 -31.19 -15.09
C ASP A 200 16.62 -29.93 -15.64
N GLY A 201 16.69 -28.90 -14.80
CA GLY A 201 17.58 -27.75 -15.01
C GLY A 201 19.04 -28.17 -14.82
N PRO A 202 20.01 -27.46 -15.40
CA PRO A 202 21.40 -27.87 -15.36
C PRO A 202 21.88 -27.96 -13.91
N GLU A 203 22.51 -29.09 -13.59
CA GLU A 203 23.12 -29.38 -12.28
C GLU A 203 23.99 -28.19 -11.85
N GLN A 204 23.63 -27.58 -10.71
CA GLN A 204 24.53 -26.65 -10.03
C GLN A 204 25.74 -27.46 -9.56
N GLN A 205 26.86 -27.34 -10.26
CA GLN A 205 28.15 -27.76 -9.74
C GLN A 205 28.39 -27.03 -8.42
N ALA A 206 28.52 -27.80 -7.34
CA ALA A 206 28.99 -27.29 -6.06
C ALA A 206 30.35 -26.60 -6.25
N PRO A 207 30.65 -25.51 -5.52
CA PRO A 207 31.97 -24.90 -5.58
C PRO A 207 33.01 -25.94 -5.13
N ASN A 208 34.02 -26.14 -5.97
CA ASN A 208 35.13 -27.05 -5.72
C ASN A 208 35.84 -26.63 -4.41
N PRO A 209 36.05 -27.52 -3.43
CA PRO A 209 36.78 -27.14 -2.22
C PRO A 209 38.21 -26.75 -2.60
N GLU A 210 38.63 -25.59 -2.11
CA GLU A 210 39.99 -25.05 -2.25
C GLU A 210 41.00 -26.10 -1.77
N PRO A 211 42.09 -26.39 -2.53
CA PRO A 211 43.06 -27.37 -2.12
C PRO A 211 43.83 -26.88 -0.87
N ALA A 212 43.88 -27.73 0.16
CA ALA A 212 44.70 -27.49 1.34
C ALA A 212 46.18 -27.37 0.95
N PRO A 213 46.96 -26.49 1.60
CA PRO A 213 48.36 -26.30 1.26
C PRO A 213 49.18 -27.53 1.68
N GLY A 214 49.86 -28.16 0.72
CA GLY A 214 50.96 -29.09 1.00
C GLY A 214 50.71 -30.56 0.66
N THR A 215 50.23 -30.89 -0.53
CA THR A 215 50.37 -32.26 -1.05
C THR A 215 50.72 -32.22 -2.53
N ASP A 216 51.98 -32.55 -2.84
CA ASP A 216 52.47 -32.69 -4.21
C ASP A 216 51.66 -33.77 -4.95
N PRO A 217 51.25 -33.54 -6.20
CA PRO A 217 50.58 -34.58 -6.97
C PRO A 217 51.59 -35.65 -7.40
N VAL A 218 51.34 -36.89 -6.94
CA VAL A 218 51.98 -38.10 -7.45
C VAL A 218 51.65 -38.23 -8.94
N VAL A 219 52.66 -38.07 -9.80
CA VAL A 219 52.57 -38.39 -11.22
C VAL A 219 52.44 -39.90 -11.36
N VAL A 220 51.23 -40.38 -11.62
CA VAL A 220 51.01 -41.75 -12.09
C VAL A 220 51.23 -41.74 -13.60
N ILE A 221 52.39 -42.27 -13.98
CA ILE A 221 52.74 -42.75 -15.31
C ILE A 221 51.86 -43.97 -15.62
N ASP A 222 51.12 -43.92 -16.74
CA ASP A 222 50.57 -45.13 -17.37
C ASP A 222 50.83 -45.06 -18.88
N GLU A 223 51.68 -45.98 -19.32
CA GLU A 223 51.98 -46.28 -20.72
C GLU A 223 50.78 -46.97 -21.37
N ALA A 224 50.33 -46.47 -22.52
CA ALA A 224 49.68 -47.34 -23.50
C ALA A 224 50.02 -46.89 -24.92
N VAL A 225 50.75 -47.79 -25.57
CA VAL A 225 51.21 -47.81 -26.95
C VAL A 225 50.02 -48.03 -27.90
N GLU A 226 49.85 -47.16 -28.89
CA GLU A 226 49.27 -47.55 -30.19
C GLU A 226 50.10 -46.94 -31.34
N LEU A 227 50.57 -47.83 -32.23
CA LEU A 227 51.34 -47.55 -33.44
C LEU A 227 50.40 -47.23 -34.62
N PRO A 228 50.76 -46.32 -35.54
CA PRO A 228 49.96 -46.05 -36.73
C PRO A 228 50.52 -46.70 -38.01
N ALA A 229 49.62 -47.26 -38.84
CA ALA A 229 49.42 -46.95 -40.26
C ALA A 229 48.44 -47.94 -40.91
#